data_AF-A0A6P9BTJ5-F1
#
_entry.id   AF-A0A6P9BTJ5-F1
#
_cell.length_a   1.000
_cell.length_b   1.000
_cell.length_c   1.000
_cell.angle_alpha   90.00
_cell.angle_beta   90.00
_cell.angle_gamma   90.00
#
_symmetry.space_group_name_H-M   'P 1'
#
loop_
_entity.id
_entity.type
_entity.pdbx_description
1 polymer ?
#
loop_
_entity_poly.entity_id
_entity_poly.type
_entity_poly.pdbx_seq_one_letter_code
_entity_poly.pdbx_strand_id
1 'polypeptide(L)'
;MKFTDYCLSSEGADVILATSSDEMYPAENIIDGRSETFWTTTGMFPQEFIISFHKCVTISKLTIQCYLVKRLRIEKSVSKDPVDFEKCIERGKSQRPEFFSTLLGKNSPQQAAM
;
A
#
# COMPACT_ATOMS: atom_id res chain seq x y z
N MET A 1 13.92 -17.81 -7.09
CA MET A 1 14.34 -16.59 -6.37
C MET A 1 13.30 -16.30 -5.30
N LYS A 2 13.73 -16.04 -4.06
CA LYS A 2 12.85 -15.62 -2.97
C LYS A 2 12.61 -14.12 -3.13
N PHE A 3 11.36 -13.68 -3.16
CA PHE A 3 11.03 -12.26 -3.10
C PHE A 3 10.95 -11.85 -1.63
N THR A 4 11.62 -10.76 -1.26
CA THR A 4 11.49 -10.16 0.07
C THR A 4 10.25 -9.30 0.11
N ASP A 5 9.42 -9.49 1.13
CA ASP A 5 8.27 -8.63 1.39
C ASP A 5 8.70 -7.48 2.30
N TYR A 6 9.07 -6.36 1.68
CA TYR A 6 9.51 -5.17 2.41
C TYR A 6 8.40 -4.49 3.21
N CYS A 7 7.13 -4.88 3.04
CA CYS A 7 6.01 -4.35 3.83
C CYS A 7 5.89 -5.01 5.20
N LEU A 8 6.64 -6.06 5.51
CA LEU A 8 6.56 -6.69 6.83
C LEU A 8 7.25 -5.84 7.91
N SER A 9 6.60 -5.73 9.06
CA SER A 9 7.21 -5.16 10.28
C SER A 9 8.51 -5.89 10.66
N SER A 10 8.59 -7.21 10.45
CA SER A 10 9.82 -7.98 10.68
C SER A 10 10.96 -7.63 9.71
N GLU A 11 10.65 -6.99 8.59
CA GLU A 11 11.62 -6.43 7.64
C GLU A 11 11.85 -4.93 7.89
N GLY A 12 11.36 -4.37 9.01
CA GLY A 12 11.55 -2.97 9.40
C GLY A 12 10.64 -1.98 8.68
N ALA A 13 9.48 -2.42 8.17
CA ALA A 13 8.41 -1.53 7.75
C ALA A 13 7.69 -0.94 8.96
N ASP A 14 7.15 0.26 8.80
CA ASP A 14 6.35 0.93 9.83
C ASP A 14 5.15 1.65 9.22
N VAL A 15 4.02 1.69 9.95
CA VAL A 15 2.84 2.47 9.56
C VAL A 15 2.92 3.82 10.26
N ILE A 16 3.45 4.82 9.56
CA ILE A 16 3.75 6.14 10.13
C ILE A 16 2.55 7.09 10.15
N LEU A 17 1.47 6.72 9.46
CA LEU A 17 0.21 7.46 9.43
C LEU A 17 -0.93 6.49 9.14
N ALA A 18 -2.04 6.65 9.86
CA ALA A 18 -3.33 6.07 9.54
C ALA A 18 -4.42 7.08 9.92
N THR A 19 -5.34 7.37 9.00
CA THR A 19 -6.39 8.37 9.23
C THR A 19 -7.58 7.84 10.04
N SER A 20 -7.63 6.52 10.28
CA SER A 20 -8.61 5.85 11.15
C SER A 20 -7.89 5.01 12.19
N SER A 21 -8.49 4.90 13.37
CA SER A 21 -8.01 4.08 14.49
C SER A 21 -9.18 3.36 15.15
N ASP A 22 -9.00 2.06 15.36
CA ASP A 22 -9.88 1.18 16.12
C ASP A 22 -8.96 0.28 16.97
N GLU A 23 -9.17 0.22 18.28
CA GLU A 23 -8.28 -0.52 19.20
C GLU A 23 -8.25 -2.03 18.91
N MET A 24 -9.35 -2.58 18.36
CA MET A 24 -9.45 -4.00 18.04
C MET A 24 -8.84 -4.34 16.68
N TYR A 25 -8.77 -3.35 15.78
CA TYR A 25 -8.29 -3.51 14.40
C TYR A 25 -7.30 -2.41 14.03
N PRO A 26 -6.14 -2.35 14.74
CA PRO A 26 -5.23 -1.23 14.63
C PRO A 26 -4.39 -1.29 13.34
N ALA A 27 -3.69 -0.20 13.03
CA ALA A 27 -3.04 -0.03 11.72
C ALA A 27 -1.84 -0.98 11.51
N GLU A 28 -1.21 -1.44 12.59
CA GLU A 28 -0.07 -2.36 12.58
C GLU A 28 -0.44 -3.72 11.99
N ASN A 29 -1.74 -4.08 12.03
CA ASN A 29 -2.25 -5.29 11.37
C ASN A 29 -2.06 -5.26 9.83
N ILE A 30 -1.80 -4.10 9.22
CA ILE A 30 -1.50 -4.00 7.78
C ILE A 30 -0.17 -4.69 7.43
N ILE A 31 0.79 -4.70 8.37
CA ILE A 31 2.20 -5.07 8.13
C ILE A 31 2.66 -6.27 8.97
N ASP A 32 1.74 -7.00 9.60
CA ASP A 32 2.06 -8.12 10.50
C ASP A 32 2.23 -9.47 9.78
N GLY A 33 1.88 -9.53 8.48
CA GLY A 33 2.00 -10.72 7.63
C GLY A 33 0.92 -11.78 7.87
N ARG A 34 -0.13 -11.49 8.65
CA ARG A 34 -1.22 -12.41 8.97
C ARG A 34 -2.43 -12.09 8.11
N SER A 35 -3.13 -13.11 7.63
CA SER A 35 -4.29 -12.92 6.76
C SER A 35 -5.61 -12.79 7.52
N GLU A 36 -5.56 -13.09 8.83
CA GLU A 36 -6.69 -13.15 9.75
C GLU A 36 -6.88 -11.83 10.53
N THR A 37 -5.86 -10.97 10.55
CA THR A 37 -5.89 -9.63 11.14
C THR A 37 -6.08 -8.59 10.05
N PHE A 38 -6.63 -7.43 10.42
CA PHE A 38 -6.84 -6.33 9.48
C PHE A 38 -6.90 -4.99 10.22
N TRP A 39 -6.63 -3.91 9.49
CA TRP A 39 -6.99 -2.55 9.87
C TRP A 39 -8.38 -2.22 9.35
N THR A 40 -9.18 -1.51 10.14
CA THR A 40 -10.51 -1.03 9.70
C THR A 40 -10.59 0.48 9.69
N THR A 41 -11.37 1.01 8.75
CA THR A 41 -11.77 2.41 8.78
C THR A 41 -12.99 2.58 9.68
N THR A 42 -13.12 3.72 10.36
CA THR A 42 -14.22 3.99 11.32
C THR A 42 -15.34 4.86 10.73
N GLY A 43 -15.36 5.01 9.40
CA GLY A 43 -16.33 5.80 8.65
C GLY A 43 -15.71 7.03 8.00
N MET A 44 -16.49 7.69 7.12
CA MET A 44 -16.05 8.79 6.23
C MET A 44 -14.94 8.38 5.25
N PHE A 45 -15.03 8.80 3.98
CA PHE A 45 -14.04 8.47 2.95
C PHE A 45 -13.61 9.75 2.21
N PRO A 46 -12.36 9.85 1.72
CA PRO A 46 -11.31 8.82 1.71
C PRO A 46 -10.65 8.59 3.07
N GLN A 47 -9.96 7.46 3.18
CA GLN A 47 -9.08 7.11 4.31
C GLN A 47 -7.77 6.63 3.72
N GLU A 48 -6.67 6.87 4.42
CA GLU A 48 -5.33 6.55 3.96
C GLU A 48 -4.43 6.10 5.10
N PHE A 49 -3.35 5.42 4.71
CA PHE A 49 -2.26 5.07 5.58
C PHE A 49 -0.95 5.21 4.78
N ILE A 50 0.15 5.39 5.50
CA ILE A 50 1.49 5.48 4.90
C ILE A 50 2.37 4.41 5.53
N ILE A 51 2.94 3.54 4.67
CA ILE A 51 3.98 2.58 5.06
C ILE A 51 5.33 3.20 4.72
N SER A 52 6.21 3.28 5.73
CA SER A 52 7.62 3.65 5.57
C SER A 52 8.48 2.40 5.55
N PHE A 53 9.47 2.36 4.66
CA PHE A 53 10.49 1.31 4.64
C PHE A 53 11.79 1.84 5.24
N HIS A 54 12.50 1.01 6.00
CA HIS A 54 13.81 1.36 6.59
C HIS A 54 14.90 1.70 5.55
N LYS A 55 14.65 1.45 4.25
CA LYS A 55 15.53 1.79 3.13
C LYS A 55 14.72 2.04 1.87
N CYS A 56 15.31 2.75 0.92
CA CYS A 56 14.72 2.87 -0.42
C CYS A 56 14.74 1.50 -1.12
N VAL A 57 13.58 1.07 -1.65
CA VAL A 57 13.40 -0.24 -2.28
C VAL A 57 12.75 -0.11 -3.65
N THR A 58 13.06 -1.05 -4.54
CA THR A 58 12.33 -1.22 -5.80
C THR A 58 11.22 -2.23 -5.61
N ILE A 59 9.97 -1.80 -5.74
CA ILE A 59 8.80 -2.67 -5.64
C ILE A 59 8.41 -3.13 -7.05
N SER A 60 8.46 -4.44 -7.29
CA SER A 60 8.05 -5.04 -8.56
C SER A 60 6.60 -5.57 -8.54
N LYS A 61 6.08 -5.88 -7.35
CA LYS A 61 4.73 -6.39 -7.12
C LYS A 61 4.19 -5.86 -5.80
N LEU A 62 2.95 -5.38 -5.82
CA LEU A 62 2.20 -5.01 -4.63
C LEU A 62 0.93 -5.86 -4.56
N THR A 63 0.70 -6.50 -3.41
CA THR A 63 -0.50 -7.28 -3.15
C THR A 63 -1.26 -6.65 -1.99
N ILE A 64 -2.56 -6.43 -2.16
CA ILE A 64 -3.46 -5.85 -1.16
C ILE A 64 -4.67 -6.76 -1.05
N GLN A 65 -4.94 -7.23 0.18
CA GLN A 65 -6.17 -7.93 0.52
C GLN A 65 -7.04 -6.97 1.33
N CYS A 66 -8.24 -6.67 0.84
CA CYS A 66 -9.15 -5.76 1.51
C CYS A 66 -10.61 -6.10 1.22
N TYR A 67 -11.49 -5.61 2.08
CA TYR A 67 -12.94 -5.80 1.99
C TYR A 67 -13.64 -4.44 1.90
N LEU A 68 -14.73 -4.39 1.13
CA LEU A 68 -15.60 -3.20 1.00
C LEU A 68 -14.94 -1.92 0.44
N VAL A 69 -13.69 -2.01 -0.05
CA VAL A 69 -13.00 -0.90 -0.72
C VAL A 69 -13.55 -0.72 -2.14
N LYS A 70 -14.16 0.45 -2.41
CA LYS A 70 -14.73 0.77 -3.73
C LYS A 70 -13.71 1.32 -4.72
N ARG A 71 -12.73 2.08 -4.22
CA ARG A 71 -11.67 2.71 -5.00
C ARG A 71 -10.39 2.70 -4.17
N LEU A 72 -9.28 2.35 -4.82
CA LEU A 72 -7.96 2.31 -4.23
C LEU A 72 -7.01 3.14 -5.10
N ARG A 73 -6.26 4.04 -4.48
CA ARG A 73 -5.17 4.80 -5.10
C ARG A 73 -3.89 4.44 -4.35
N ILE A 74 -2.83 4.14 -5.09
CA ILE A 74 -1.50 3.87 -4.53
C ILE A 74 -0.56 4.94 -5.06
N GLU A 75 0.19 5.53 -4.15
CA GLU A 75 1.21 6.53 -4.42
C GLU A 75 2.51 6.12 -3.76
N LYS A 76 3.63 6.63 -4.26
CA LYS A 76 4.95 6.38 -3.69
C LYS A 76 5.70 7.69 -3.51
N SER A 77 6.57 7.75 -2.52
CA SER A 77 7.59 8.79 -2.38
C SER A 77 8.96 8.15 -2.24
N VAL A 78 10.00 8.88 -2.67
CA VAL A 78 11.42 8.55 -2.41
C VAL A 78 12.08 9.60 -1.51
N SER A 79 11.30 10.57 -1.02
CA SER A 79 11.76 11.56 -0.05
C SER A 79 11.97 10.92 1.32
N LYS A 80 12.79 11.55 2.16
CA LYS A 80 12.98 11.12 3.56
C LYS A 80 11.75 11.41 4.41
N ASP A 81 11.06 12.49 4.09
CA ASP A 81 9.81 12.89 4.72
C ASP A 81 8.64 12.39 3.86
N PRO A 82 7.44 12.13 4.45
CA PRO A 82 6.26 11.68 3.72
C PRO A 82 5.63 12.80 2.90
N VAL A 83 6.34 13.26 1.87
CA VAL A 83 5.98 14.34 0.95
C VAL A 83 6.24 13.92 -0.49
N ASP A 84 5.82 14.74 -1.46
CA ASP A 84 6.12 14.56 -2.89
C ASP A 84 5.68 13.19 -3.45
N PHE A 85 4.50 12.73 -3.04
CA PHE A 85 3.94 11.46 -3.51
C PHE A 85 3.57 11.50 -4.99
N GLU A 86 4.01 10.48 -5.72
CA GLU A 86 3.68 10.25 -7.12
C GLU A 86 2.65 9.14 -7.25
N LYS A 87 1.55 9.42 -7.97
CA LYS A 87 0.53 8.42 -8.29
C LYS A 87 1.12 7.26 -9.09
N CYS A 88 1.01 6.05 -8.56
CA CYS A 88 1.42 4.82 -9.23
C CYS A 88 0.24 4.17 -9.97
N ILE A 89 -0.88 4.01 -9.28
CA ILE A 89 -2.06 3.32 -9.79
C ILE A 89 -3.31 3.83 -9.09
N GLU A 90 -4.41 3.84 -9.84
CA GLU A 90 -5.76 4.02 -9.29
C GLU A 90 -6.68 2.97 -9.91
N ARG A 91 -7.51 2.35 -9.07
CA ARG A 91 -8.45 1.31 -9.46
C ARG A 91 -9.79 1.54 -8.77
N GLY A 92 -10.89 1.38 -9.52
CA GLY A 92 -12.26 1.36 -9.00
C GLY A 92 -12.93 0.00 -9.24
N LYS A 93 -13.90 -0.35 -8.39
CA LYS A 93 -14.69 -1.60 -8.32
C LYS A 93 -14.43 -2.68 -9.39
N SER A 94 -13.88 -3.82 -8.96
CA SER A 94 -14.32 -5.15 -9.45
C SER A 94 -15.49 -5.60 -8.57
N GLN A 95 -16.52 -6.22 -9.15
CA GLN A 95 -17.78 -6.57 -8.46
C GLN A 95 -17.72 -7.82 -7.56
N ARG A 96 -16.55 -8.20 -7.03
CA ARG A 96 -16.37 -9.39 -6.17
C ARG A 96 -15.29 -9.14 -5.11
N PRO A 97 -15.28 -9.86 -3.97
CA PRO A 97 -14.13 -9.86 -3.06
C PRO A 97 -12.93 -10.44 -3.82
N GLU A 98 -11.99 -9.58 -4.21
CA GLU A 98 -10.87 -9.97 -5.07
C GLU A 98 -9.56 -9.54 -4.41
N PHE A 99 -8.60 -10.46 -4.36
CA PHE A 99 -7.21 -10.17 -4.05
C PHE A 99 -6.67 -9.16 -5.07
N PHE A 100 -6.21 -7.99 -4.63
CA PHE A 100 -5.57 -7.03 -5.52
C PHE A 100 -4.09 -7.40 -5.63
N SER A 101 -3.65 -7.93 -6.76
CA SER A 101 -2.23 -8.08 -7.08
C SER A 101 -1.90 -7.26 -8.31
N THR A 102 -1.04 -6.26 -8.19
CA THR A 102 -0.56 -5.44 -9.31
C THR A 102 0.96 -5.51 -9.42
N LEU A 103 1.47 -5.65 -10.65
CA LEU A 103 2.89 -5.47 -10.95
C LEU A 103 3.18 -3.97 -11.14
N LEU A 104 4.05 -3.43 -10.31
CA LEU A 104 4.55 -2.06 -10.44
C LEU A 104 5.83 -2.13 -11.30
N GLY A 105 5.71 -1.98 -12.63
CA GLY A 105 6.88 -2.19 -13.48
C GLY A 105 6.74 -2.10 -15.00
N LYS A 106 5.71 -1.46 -15.55
CA LYS A 106 5.72 -1.09 -16.99
C LYS A 106 5.56 0.41 -17.13
N ASN A 107 6.68 1.12 -17.06
CA ASN A 107 6.78 2.43 -17.70
C ASN A 107 6.62 2.20 -19.21
N SER A 108 5.58 2.79 -19.79
CA SER A 108 5.47 2.99 -21.23
C SER A 108 6.68 3.81 -21.73
N PRO A 109 7.35 3.42 -22.82
CA PRO A 109 8.47 4.16 -23.36
C PRO A 109 7.95 5.41 -24.09
N GLN A 110 7.80 6.52 -23.38
CA GLN A 110 7.57 7.84 -23.98
C GLN A 110 8.39 8.98 -23.35
N GLN A 111 9.49 8.70 -22.67
CA GLN A 111 10.47 9.73 -22.27
C GLN A 111 11.87 9.46 -22.81
N ALA A 112 11.94 9.03 -24.08
CA ALA A 112 13.17 9.00 -24.85
C ALA A 112 12.92 9.56 -26.25
N ALA A 113 12.59 10.86 -26.35
CA ALA A 113 12.85 11.70 -27.52
C ALA A 113 12.50 13.16 -27.21
N MET A 114 13.53 14.02 -27.38
CA MET A 114 13.57 15.49 -27.41
C MET A 114 13.45 16.26 -26.10
#